data_AF-A0AAW5R663-F1
#
_entry.id   AF-A0AAW5R663-F1
#
_cell.length_a   1.000
_cell.length_b   1.000
_cell.length_c   1.000
_cell.angle_alpha   90.00
_cell.angle_beta   90.00
_cell.angle_gamma   90.00
#
_symmetry.space_group_name_H-M   'P 1'
#
loop_
_entity.id
_entity.type
_entity.pdbx_description
1 polymer ?
#
loop_
_entity_poly.entity_id
_entity_poly.type
_entity_poly.pdbx_seq_one_letter_code
_entity_poly.pdbx_strand_id
1 'polypeptide(L)'
;MTMRRTGLIAATLAMVAAGASVAEAALAPKYDRLRQFETVLGAQVVDALGERPIDRVVRRKDGVFVVHAGECMVFVTLKAIPPKDGMVGATGYEIAEVSPPACR
;
A
#
# COMPACT_ATOMS: atom_id res chain seq x y z
N MET A 1 -44.13 -39.06 15.70
CA MET A 1 -42.71 -38.92 15.33
C MET A 1 -42.57 -37.73 14.38
N THR A 2 -42.50 -36.51 14.92
CA THR A 2 -42.52 -35.25 14.12
C THR A 2 -41.46 -34.28 14.67
N MET A 3 -40.26 -34.79 14.89
CA MET A 3 -39.16 -34.03 15.49
C MET A 3 -37.90 -34.33 14.70
N ARG A 4 -37.73 -33.70 13.52
CA ARG A 4 -36.46 -33.79 12.76
C ARG A 4 -36.25 -32.81 11.61
N ARG A 5 -37.22 -31.96 11.23
CA ARG A 5 -37.03 -30.98 10.13
C ARG A 5 -36.54 -29.61 10.61
N THR A 6 -36.96 -29.17 11.79
CA THR A 6 -36.60 -27.84 12.35
C THR A 6 -35.15 -27.74 12.78
N GLY A 7 -34.53 -28.83 13.25
CA GLY A 7 -33.13 -28.83 13.68
C GLY A 7 -32.11 -28.67 12.54
N LEU A 8 -32.45 -29.14 11.33
CA LEU A 8 -31.55 -29.05 10.17
C LEU A 8 -31.42 -27.62 9.64
N ILE A 9 -32.50 -26.83 9.73
CA ILE A 9 -32.55 -25.43 9.25
C ILE A 9 -31.78 -24.51 10.21
N ALA A 10 -31.85 -24.78 11.51
CA ALA A 10 -31.11 -24.00 12.51
C ALA A 10 -29.59 -24.20 12.38
N ALA A 11 -29.14 -25.42 12.04
CA ALA A 11 -27.72 -25.75 11.90
C ALA A 11 -27.09 -25.10 10.65
N THR A 12 -27.82 -24.99 9.54
CA THR A 12 -27.32 -24.32 8.32
C THR A 12 -27.23 -22.81 8.47
N LEU A 13 -28.17 -22.15 9.16
CA LEU A 13 -28.05 -20.72 9.46
C LEU A 13 -26.84 -20.39 10.35
N ALA A 14 -26.52 -21.24 11.31
CA ALA A 14 -25.35 -21.05 12.18
C ALA A 14 -24.01 -21.15 11.42
N MET A 15 -23.91 -22.00 10.40
CA MET A 15 -22.69 -22.12 9.58
C MET A 15 -22.48 -20.93 8.64
N VAL A 16 -23.55 -20.32 8.10
CA VAL A 16 -23.43 -19.13 7.23
C VAL A 16 -22.99 -17.90 8.04
N ALA A 17 -23.42 -17.78 9.29
CA ALA A 17 -23.00 -16.69 10.18
C ALA A 17 -21.53 -16.79 10.62
N ALA A 18 -20.98 -18.00 10.72
CA ALA A 18 -19.59 -18.23 11.10
C ALA A 18 -18.57 -18.07 9.94
N GLY A 19 -19.05 -18.04 8.69
CA GLY A 19 -18.23 -17.98 7.48
C GLY A 19 -18.00 -16.57 6.90
N ALA A 20 -18.53 -15.52 7.53
CA ALA A 20 -18.29 -14.14 7.12
C ALA A 20 -16.88 -13.68 7.55
N SER A 21 -15.84 -14.34 7.03
CA SER A 21 -14.49 -13.77 7.02
C SER A 21 -14.56 -12.47 6.22
N VAL A 22 -14.27 -11.36 6.89
CA VAL A 22 -14.19 -10.03 6.30
C VAL A 22 -13.32 -10.09 5.05
N ALA A 23 -13.93 -10.01 3.87
CA ALA A 23 -13.18 -9.96 2.63
C ALA A 23 -12.34 -8.68 2.66
N GLU A 24 -11.02 -8.84 2.72
CA GLU A 24 -10.10 -7.71 2.84
C GLU A 24 -10.23 -6.84 1.58
N ALA A 25 -10.84 -5.65 1.72
CA ALA A 25 -10.80 -4.62 0.69
C ALA A 25 -9.41 -3.93 0.63
N ALA A 26 -8.36 -4.72 0.85
CA ALA A 26 -6.99 -4.31 0.63
C ALA A 26 -6.72 -4.31 -0.88
N LEU A 27 -6.07 -3.26 -1.36
CA LEU A 27 -5.67 -3.17 -2.75
C LEU A 27 -4.72 -4.34 -3.08
N ALA A 28 -4.89 -4.99 -4.25
CA ALA A 28 -4.04 -6.14 -4.58
C ALA A 28 -2.55 -5.72 -4.59
N PRO A 29 -1.60 -6.57 -4.16
CA PRO A 29 -0.22 -6.16 -3.89
C PRO A 29 0.51 -5.49 -5.06
N LYS A 30 0.12 -5.78 -6.31
CA LYS A 30 0.69 -5.14 -7.50
C LYS A 30 0.26 -3.68 -7.67
N TYR A 31 -0.99 -3.36 -7.36
CA TYR A 31 -1.52 -2.00 -7.45
C TYR A 31 -1.06 -1.16 -6.26
N ASP A 32 -0.92 -1.78 -5.09
CA ASP A 32 -0.32 -1.14 -3.92
C ASP A 32 1.13 -0.70 -4.20
N ARG A 33 1.92 -1.61 -4.79
CA ARG A 33 3.27 -1.30 -5.28
C ARG A 33 3.28 -0.16 -6.28
N LEU A 34 2.40 -0.21 -7.30
CA LEU A 34 2.31 0.85 -8.30
C LEU A 34 2.07 2.21 -7.62
N ARG A 35 1.13 2.28 -6.68
CA ARG A 35 0.81 3.51 -5.94
C ARG A 35 2.00 4.04 -5.14
N GLN A 36 2.81 3.17 -4.55
CA GLN A 36 4.06 3.60 -3.90
C GLN A 36 5.04 4.23 -4.90
N PHE A 37 5.23 3.63 -6.08
CA PHE A 37 6.10 4.21 -7.13
C PHE A 37 5.56 5.53 -7.67
N GLU A 38 4.24 5.65 -7.87
CA GLU A 38 3.60 6.91 -8.25
C GLU A 38 3.86 8.01 -7.20
N THR A 39 3.73 7.69 -5.90
CA THR A 39 4.04 8.63 -4.82
C THR A 39 5.52 9.03 -4.80
N VAL A 40 6.45 8.10 -5.04
CA VAL A 40 7.90 8.38 -5.10
C VAL A 40 8.25 9.33 -6.25
N LEU A 41 7.52 9.28 -7.35
CA LEU A 41 7.72 10.18 -8.50
C LEU A 41 7.02 11.54 -8.34
N GLY A 42 6.66 11.92 -7.12
CA GLY A 42 6.02 13.20 -6.80
C GLY A 42 6.96 14.41 -6.85
N ALA A 43 6.37 15.61 -6.74
CA ALA A 43 7.07 16.89 -6.88
C ALA A 43 8.28 17.06 -5.93
N GLN A 44 8.17 16.59 -4.67
CA GLN A 44 9.25 16.73 -3.69
C GLN A 44 10.57 16.08 -4.15
N VAL A 45 10.49 14.95 -4.87
CA VAL A 45 11.66 14.24 -5.39
C VAL A 45 12.22 14.96 -6.62
N VAL A 46 11.34 15.47 -7.48
CA VAL A 46 11.72 16.30 -8.64
C VAL A 46 12.45 17.56 -8.16
N ASP A 47 11.92 18.24 -7.14
CA ASP A 47 12.54 19.44 -6.57
C ASP A 47 13.92 19.14 -5.95
N ALA A 48 14.05 18.02 -5.23
CA ALA A 48 15.33 17.60 -4.64
C ALA A 48 16.39 17.25 -5.70
N LEU A 49 15.97 16.68 -6.83
CA LEU A 49 16.84 16.33 -7.93
C LEU A 49 17.10 17.48 -8.90
N GLY A 50 16.28 18.53 -8.90
CA GLY A 50 16.39 19.65 -9.84
C GLY A 50 16.15 19.20 -11.28
N GLU A 51 16.92 19.73 -12.23
CA GLU A 51 16.78 19.41 -13.66
C GLU A 51 17.33 18.02 -14.06
N ARG A 52 17.85 17.24 -13.11
CA ARG A 52 18.46 15.94 -13.41
C ARG A 52 17.38 14.90 -13.73
N PRO A 53 17.46 14.20 -14.88
CA PRO A 53 16.46 13.21 -15.26
C PRO A 53 16.54 11.97 -14.38
N ILE A 54 15.39 11.48 -13.91
CA ILE A 54 15.29 10.21 -13.18
C ILE A 54 15.50 9.06 -14.16
N ASP A 55 16.49 8.19 -13.90
CA ASP A 55 16.77 7.02 -14.74
C ASP A 55 16.39 5.69 -14.07
N ARG A 56 16.31 5.66 -12.74
CA ARG A 56 16.05 4.41 -12.00
C ARG A 56 15.43 4.68 -10.64
N VAL A 57 14.39 3.92 -10.31
CA VAL A 57 13.80 3.87 -8.97
C VAL A 57 13.93 2.46 -8.41
N VAL A 58 14.57 2.32 -7.25
CA VAL A 58 14.80 1.04 -6.59
C VAL A 58 14.10 1.01 -5.24
N ARG A 59 13.14 0.11 -5.07
CA ARG A 59 12.52 -0.14 -3.76
C ARG A 59 13.52 -0.80 -2.81
N ARG A 60 13.62 -0.28 -1.59
CA ARG A 60 14.31 -0.89 -0.45
C ARG A 60 13.26 -1.42 0.55
N LYS A 61 13.73 -1.90 1.70
CA LYS A 61 12.84 -2.36 2.78
C LYS A 61 12.15 -1.18 3.45
N ASP A 62 11.09 -1.48 4.20
CA ASP A 62 10.46 -0.55 5.15
C ASP A 62 9.95 0.77 4.54
N GLY A 63 9.50 0.73 3.29
CA GLY A 63 8.94 1.92 2.61
C GLY A 63 9.98 2.90 2.10
N VAL A 64 11.27 2.54 2.14
CA VAL A 64 12.36 3.35 1.60
C VAL A 64 12.58 3.05 0.12
N PHE A 65 12.88 4.08 -0.66
CA PHE A 65 13.21 4.01 -2.08
C PHE A 65 14.51 4.76 -2.35
N VAL A 66 15.25 4.31 -3.35
CA VAL A 66 16.38 5.04 -3.91
C VAL A 66 15.99 5.50 -5.30
N VAL A 67 16.06 6.81 -5.53
CA VAL A 67 15.82 7.41 -6.84
C VAL A 67 17.15 7.90 -7.39
N HIS A 68 17.53 7.40 -8.56
CA HIS A 68 18.76 7.75 -9.26
C HIS A 68 18.47 8.73 -10.39
N ALA A 69 19.36 9.70 -10.53
CA ALA A 69 19.40 10.66 -11.61
C ALA A 69 20.85 10.90 -12.03
N GLY A 70 21.34 10.05 -12.94
CA GLY A 70 22.72 9.96 -13.36
C GLY A 70 23.65 9.55 -12.22
N GLU A 71 24.62 10.42 -11.92
CA GLU A 71 25.60 10.21 -10.85
C GLU A 71 25.07 10.60 -9.46
N CYS A 72 23.88 11.19 -9.40
CA CYS A 72 23.22 11.59 -8.16
C CYS A 72 22.12 10.61 -7.77
N MET A 73 21.85 10.54 -6.46
CA MET A 73 20.71 9.79 -5.93
C MET A 73 20.14 10.44 -4.67
N VAL A 74 18.85 10.21 -4.43
CA VAL A 74 18.14 10.56 -3.20
C VAL A 74 17.49 9.33 -2.58
N PHE A 75 17.38 9.31 -1.26
CA PHE A 75 16.57 8.36 -0.52
C PHE A 75 15.21 8.99 -0.22
N VAL A 76 14.15 8.22 -0.46
CA VAL A 76 12.76 8.65 -0.26
C VAL A 76 12.09 7.70 0.71
N THR A 77 11.57 8.21 1.82
CA THR A 77 10.85 7.41 2.81
C THR A 77 9.36 7.68 2.67
N LEU A 78 8.58 6.64 2.41
CA LEU A 78 7.12 6.73 2.38
C LEU A 78 6.51 6.47 3.76
N LYS A 79 5.49 7.25 4.10
CA LYS A 79 4.57 6.97 5.21
C LYS A 79 3.28 6.37 4.65
N ALA A 80 2.92 5.20 5.13
CA ALA A 80 1.64 4.58 4.83
C ALA A 80 0.51 5.29 5.60
N ILE A 81 -0.59 5.56 4.90
CA ILE A 81 -1.79 6.19 5.45
C ILE A 81 -2.91 5.17 5.33
N PRO A 82 -3.23 4.46 6.43
CA PRO A 82 -4.32 3.51 6.39
C PRO A 82 -5.65 4.23 6.14
N PRO A 83 -6.66 3.53 5.60
CA PRO A 83 -8.03 4.03 5.58
C PRO A 83 -8.49 4.45 6.98
N LYS A 84 -9.46 5.37 7.04
CA LYS A 84 -10.06 5.78 8.31
C LYS A 84 -10.63 4.57 9.06
N ASP A 85 -10.56 4.61 10.38
CA ASP A 85 -11.08 3.53 11.22
C ASP A 85 -12.52 3.17 10.88
N GLY A 86 -12.80 1.88 10.78
CA GLY A 86 -14.10 1.34 10.36
C GLY A 86 -14.37 1.38 8.84
N MET A 87 -13.46 1.93 8.04
CA MET A 87 -13.54 1.89 6.58
C MET A 87 -12.59 0.84 6.02
N VAL A 88 -13.05 0.10 5.02
CA VAL A 88 -12.21 -0.78 4.22
C VAL A 88 -11.81 -0.05 2.94
N GLY A 89 -10.53 -0.11 2.54
CA GLY A 89 -10.06 0.61 1.37
C GLY A 89 -8.55 0.51 1.14
N ALA A 90 -8.10 1.15 0.05
CA ALA A 90 -6.69 1.18 -0.32
C ALA A 90 -5.87 2.07 0.64
N THR A 91 -4.66 1.62 0.96
CA THR A 91 -3.67 2.41 1.68
C THR A 91 -3.19 3.60 0.82
N GLY A 92 -3.21 4.79 1.41
CA GLY A 92 -2.57 5.97 0.84
C GLY A 92 -1.08 6.01 1.18
N TYR A 93 -0.32 6.81 0.44
CA TYR A 93 1.10 7.03 0.72
C TYR A 93 1.44 8.50 0.56
N GLU A 94 2.25 9.00 1.47
CA GLU A 94 2.85 10.33 1.41
C GLU A 94 4.37 10.19 1.58
N ILE A 95 5.11 11.14 1.02
CA ILE A 95 6.55 11.26 1.26
C ILE A 95 6.73 11.83 2.66
N ALA A 96 7.38 11.06 3.54
CA ALA A 96 7.75 11.50 4.88
C ALA A 96 9.06 12.28 4.87
N GLU A 97 10.01 11.85 4.04
CA GLU A 97 11.34 12.42 3.97
C GLU A 97 11.95 12.20 2.58
N VAL A 98 12.70 13.20 2.11
CA VAL A 98 13.63 13.09 0.97
C VAL A 98 15.00 13.51 1.48
N SER A 99 16.01 12.65 1.30
CA SER A 99 17.38 12.99 1.68
C SER A 99 17.95 14.08 0.77
N PRO A 100 18.97 14.83 1.22
CA PRO A 100 19.79 15.62 0.31
C PRO A 100 20.34 14.74 -0.84
N PRO A 101 20.51 15.30 -2.05
CA PRO A 101 21.09 14.56 -3.17
C PRO A 101 22.55 14.20 -2.87
N ALA A 102 22.85 12.90 -2.92
CA ALA A 102 24.20 12.38 -2.86
C ALA A 102 24.72 12.16 -4.29
N CYS A 103 25.64 13.01 -4.73
CA CYS A 103 26.29 12.94 -6.03
C CYS A 103 27.70 12.38 -5.88
N ARG A 104 28.13 11.58 -6.86
CA ARG A 104 29.52 11.11 -6.96
C ARG A 104 30.38 12.09 -7.75
#